data_AF-A0A3R6HZK2-F1
#
_entry.id   AF-A0A3R6HZK2-F1
#
_cell.length_a   1.000
_cell.length_b   1.000
_cell.length_c   1.000
_cell.angle_alpha   90.00
_cell.angle_beta   90.00
_cell.angle_gamma   90.00
#
_symmetry.space_group_name_H-M   'P 1'
#
loop_
_entity.id
_entity.type
_entity.pdbx_description
1 polymer ?
#
loop_
_entity_poly.entity_id
_entity_poly.type
_entity_poly.pdbx_seq_one_letter_code
_entity_poly.pdbx_strand_id
1 'polypeptide(L)'
;MIKTYRYNELCNNVSLTISGAGGNSMRYNFTHGNTYMRKCPELTLRNKYAQDLLDNHELVRSGKVICIRTTLEESDIVQEEALVNEPAKKPSKKAKKEEVTGIRTAEEVINYVNSRFDKDCRTLDTAMKHADKAGLVFPDYGKE
;
A
#
# COMPACT_ATOMS: atom_id res chain seq x y z
N MET A 1 -7.52 -14.05 11.22
CA MET A 1 -6.64 -12.86 11.02
C MET A 1 -5.31 -13.28 10.41
N ILE A 2 -5.11 -12.91 9.15
CA ILE A 2 -3.91 -13.17 8.35
C ILE A 2 -3.21 -11.84 8.15
N LYS A 3 -1.89 -11.77 8.40
CA LYS A 3 -1.08 -10.58 8.14
C LYS A 3 -0.04 -10.88 7.08
N THR A 4 0.13 -9.97 6.13
CA THR A 4 1.22 -10.01 5.14
C THR A 4 2.25 -8.95 5.50
N TYR A 5 3.49 -9.38 5.54
CA TYR A 5 4.67 -8.58 5.82
C TYR A 5 5.54 -8.53 4.59
N ARG A 6 6.18 -7.39 4.35
CA ARG A 6 7.20 -7.24 3.30
C ARG A 6 8.53 -6.91 3.93
N TYR A 7 9.57 -7.53 3.39
CA TYR A 7 10.95 -7.13 3.68
C TYR A 7 11.29 -5.92 2.82
N ASN A 8 11.67 -4.85 3.48
CA ASN A 8 11.88 -3.53 2.92
C ASN A 8 13.33 -3.40 2.40
N GLU A 9 13.82 -4.42 1.73
CA GLU A 9 15.08 -4.38 1.00
C GLU A 9 14.92 -5.18 -0.29
N LEU A 10 15.62 -4.74 -1.33
CA LEU A 10 15.64 -5.42 -2.63
C LEU A 10 16.48 -6.70 -2.55
N CYS A 11 15.83 -7.79 -2.16
CA CYS A 11 16.41 -9.12 -2.08
C CYS A 11 15.48 -10.13 -2.74
N ASN A 12 16.02 -11.21 -3.31
CA ASN A 12 15.17 -12.22 -3.95
C ASN A 12 14.42 -13.05 -2.90
N ASN A 13 15.13 -13.53 -1.88
CA ASN A 13 14.57 -14.26 -0.75
C ASN A 13 15.33 -13.88 0.52
N VAL A 14 14.64 -13.83 1.66
CA VAL A 14 15.25 -13.55 2.97
C VAL A 14 14.67 -14.51 3.99
N SER A 15 15.54 -15.20 4.73
CA SER A 15 15.16 -16.00 5.89
C SER A 15 15.61 -15.29 7.16
N LEU A 16 14.67 -15.00 8.06
CA LEU A 16 14.93 -14.43 9.37
C LEU A 16 14.56 -15.44 10.43
N THR A 17 15.47 -15.70 11.37
CA THR A 17 15.16 -16.51 12.55
C THR A 17 15.01 -15.59 13.73
N ILE A 18 13.82 -15.58 14.35
CA ILE A 18 13.54 -14.75 15.51
C ILE A 18 13.28 -15.68 16.69
N SER A 19 14.00 -15.43 17.78
CA SER A 19 13.83 -16.15 19.04
C SER A 19 12.78 -15.46 19.92
N GLY A 20 11.84 -16.24 20.43
CA GLY A 20 10.78 -15.82 21.34
C GLY A 20 11.00 -16.23 22.77
N ALA A 21 10.01 -15.88 23.60
CA ALA A 21 9.99 -16.25 25.01
C ALA A 21 10.06 -17.78 25.17
N GLY A 22 10.92 -18.24 26.07
CA GLY A 22 11.09 -19.65 26.40
C GLY A 22 12.04 -20.44 25.48
N GLY A 23 12.87 -19.77 24.66
CA GLY A 23 13.87 -20.44 23.81
C GLY A 23 13.33 -20.96 22.47
N ASN A 24 12.03 -20.76 22.20
CA ASN A 24 11.45 -21.08 20.91
C ASN A 24 11.97 -20.15 19.83
N SER A 25 12.47 -20.69 18.73
CA SER A 25 12.94 -19.90 17.60
C SER A 25 12.07 -20.19 16.38
N MET A 26 11.64 -19.14 15.69
CA MET A 26 10.79 -19.27 14.52
C MET A 26 11.45 -18.64 13.30
N ARG A 27 11.38 -19.36 12.18
CA ARG A 27 11.97 -18.95 10.91
C ARG A 27 10.89 -18.36 10.00
N TYR A 28 11.12 -17.12 9.59
CA TYR A 28 10.31 -16.31 8.70
C TYR A 28 10.98 -16.30 7.33
N ASN A 29 10.33 -16.87 6.32
CA ASN A 29 10.86 -16.92 4.96
C ASN A 29 10.11 -15.94 4.07
N PHE A 30 10.72 -14.81 3.80
CA PHE A 30 10.25 -13.83 2.82
C PHE A 30 10.67 -14.31 1.44
N THR A 31 9.69 -14.52 0.57
CA THR A 31 9.87 -15.06 -0.78
C THR A 31 9.19 -14.15 -1.80
N HIS A 32 9.30 -14.46 -3.10
CA HIS A 32 8.73 -13.65 -4.18
C HIS A 32 9.34 -12.25 -4.35
N GLY A 33 10.53 -12.03 -3.81
CA GLY A 33 11.34 -10.86 -4.14
C GLY A 33 12.01 -11.07 -5.49
N ASN A 34 12.17 -9.99 -6.23
CA ASN A 34 12.89 -9.95 -7.48
C ASN A 34 13.66 -8.63 -7.58
N THR A 35 14.98 -8.73 -7.40
CA THR A 35 15.88 -7.58 -7.42
C THR A 35 15.88 -6.90 -8.80
N TYR A 36 15.78 -7.69 -9.88
CA TYR A 36 15.74 -7.19 -11.26
C TYR A 36 14.45 -6.40 -11.55
N MET A 37 13.30 -6.90 -11.09
CA MET A 37 12.00 -6.23 -11.24
C MET A 37 11.70 -5.22 -10.11
N ARG A 38 12.68 -4.90 -9.26
CA ARG A 38 12.51 -4.04 -8.07
C ARG A 38 11.35 -4.45 -7.15
N LYS A 39 11.05 -5.75 -7.08
CA LYS A 39 10.04 -6.33 -6.19
C LYS A 39 10.72 -6.80 -4.92
N CYS A 40 10.28 -6.35 -3.74
CA CYS A 40 10.82 -6.89 -2.49
C CYS A 40 10.04 -8.13 -2.03
N PRO A 41 10.66 -9.00 -1.22
CA PRO A 41 10.05 -10.26 -0.85
C PRO A 41 9.02 -10.09 0.26
N GLU A 42 8.04 -10.99 0.28
CA GLU A 42 6.83 -10.93 1.09
C GLU A 42 6.64 -12.23 1.88
N LEU A 43 5.95 -12.13 3.01
CA LEU A 43 5.64 -13.24 3.89
C LEU A 43 4.23 -13.07 4.47
N THR A 44 3.40 -14.08 4.30
CA THR A 44 2.05 -14.13 4.87
C THR A 44 2.04 -15.05 6.09
N LEU A 45 1.64 -14.51 7.24
CA LEU A 45 1.51 -15.23 8.49
C LEU A 45 0.04 -15.37 8.89
N ARG A 46 -0.38 -16.60 9.18
CA ARG A 46 -1.72 -16.91 9.73
C ARG A 46 -1.69 -17.13 11.25
N ASN A 47 -0.55 -17.55 11.79
CA ASN A 47 -0.40 -17.83 13.21
C ASN A 47 -0.24 -16.53 14.02
N LYS A 48 -1.14 -16.31 14.98
CA LYS A 48 -1.13 -15.13 15.86
C LYS A 48 0.17 -15.00 16.66
N TYR A 49 0.73 -16.10 17.15
CA TYR A 49 2.02 -16.10 17.87
C TYR A 49 3.16 -15.63 16.97
N ALA A 50 3.18 -16.08 15.70
CA ALA A 50 4.18 -15.66 14.73
C ALA A 50 4.04 -14.19 14.34
N GLN A 51 2.80 -13.72 14.22
CA GLN A 51 2.54 -12.31 13.95
C GLN A 51 3.04 -11.44 15.09
N ASP A 52 2.68 -11.77 16.34
CA ASP A 52 3.07 -10.99 17.52
C ASP A 52 4.59 -10.97 17.73
N LEU A 53 5.27 -12.10 17.53
CA LEU A 53 6.71 -12.20 17.64
C LEU A 53 7.43 -11.33 16.60
N LEU A 54 6.93 -11.30 15.36
CA LEU A 54 7.50 -10.46 14.30
C LEU A 54 7.22 -8.97 14.54
N ASP A 55 6.00 -8.62 14.96
CA ASP A 55 5.56 -7.24 15.25
C ASP A 55 6.39 -6.60 16.38
N ASN A 56 6.73 -7.39 17.40
CA ASN A 56 7.59 -6.96 18.51
C ASN A 56 9.09 -6.94 18.19
N HIS A 57 9.51 -7.50 17.05
CA HIS A 57 10.92 -7.61 16.69
C HIS A 57 11.52 -6.27 16.24
N GLU A 58 12.82 -6.08 16.45
CA GLU A 58 13.55 -4.87 16.06
C GLU A 58 13.46 -4.56 14.56
N LEU A 59 13.30 -5.57 13.71
CA LEU A 59 13.21 -5.40 12.26
C LEU A 59 11.95 -4.64 11.83
N VAL A 60 10.85 -4.80 12.56
CA VAL A 60 9.62 -4.03 12.34
C VAL A 60 9.80 -2.61 12.90
N ARG A 61 10.40 -2.47 14.09
CA ARG A 61 10.71 -1.15 14.68
C ARG A 61 11.68 -0.32 13.84
N SER A 62 12.63 -0.97 13.18
CA SER A 62 13.63 -0.37 12.30
C SER A 62 13.07 -0.04 10.91
N GLY A 63 11.87 -0.54 10.57
CA GLY A 63 11.25 -0.35 9.25
C GLY A 63 11.79 -1.28 8.16
N LYS A 64 12.64 -2.26 8.52
CA LYS A 64 13.14 -3.32 7.62
C LYS A 64 12.05 -4.32 7.26
N VAL A 65 11.06 -4.52 8.13
CA VAL A 65 9.89 -5.34 7.83
C VAL A 65 8.65 -4.49 8.07
N ILE A 66 7.76 -4.43 7.09
CA ILE A 66 6.52 -3.64 7.17
C ILE A 66 5.32 -4.56 7.00
N CYS A 67 4.30 -4.40 7.84
CA CYS A 67 3.02 -5.06 7.63
C CYS A 67 2.26 -4.30 6.55
N ILE A 68 2.05 -4.94 5.40
CA ILE A 68 1.42 -4.33 4.21
C ILE A 68 -0.05 -4.69 4.09
N ARG A 69 -0.48 -5.80 4.72
CA ARG A 69 -1.87 -6.26 4.64
C ARG A 69 -2.28 -6.96 5.92
N THR A 70 -3.51 -6.74 6.36
CA THR A 70 -4.14 -7.49 7.43
C THR A 70 -5.55 -7.87 6.98
N THR A 71 -5.81 -9.15 6.75
CA THR A 71 -7.12 -9.68 6.35
C THR A 71 -7.74 -10.47 7.49
N LEU A 72 -9.05 -10.29 7.71
CA LEU A 72 -9.74 -10.97 8.81
C LEU A 72 -10.08 -12.42 8.46
N GLU A 73 -10.48 -12.76 7.22
CA GLU A 73 -10.70 -14.13 6.71
C GLU A 73 -10.84 -14.18 5.16
N GLU A 74 -10.91 -15.38 4.57
CA GLU A 74 -10.47 -15.84 3.23
C GLU A 74 -11.05 -15.21 1.93
N SER A 75 -11.80 -14.11 1.95
CA SER A 75 -12.44 -13.56 0.73
C SER A 75 -11.69 -12.44 0.01
N ASP A 76 -10.55 -12.00 0.53
CA ASP A 76 -9.79 -10.88 -0.02
C ASP A 76 -8.45 -11.33 -0.62
N ILE A 77 -8.47 -12.32 -1.53
CA ILE A 77 -7.34 -12.55 -2.45
C ILE A 77 -7.61 -11.74 -3.72
N VAL A 78 -7.81 -10.44 -3.57
CA VAL A 78 -7.69 -9.52 -4.69
C VAL A 78 -6.28 -8.94 -4.63
N GLN A 79 -5.54 -9.28 -5.69
CA GLN A 79 -4.30 -8.67 -6.10
C GLN A 79 -4.50 -7.16 -6.10
N GLU A 80 -3.66 -6.41 -5.39
CA GLU A 80 -3.48 -5.01 -5.75
C GLU A 80 -2.02 -4.65 -5.58
N GLU A 81 -1.39 -4.47 -6.73
CA GLU A 81 -0.10 -3.85 -6.94
C GLU A 81 -0.09 -2.47 -6.27
N ALA A 82 0.50 -2.37 -5.09
CA ALA A 82 0.86 -1.07 -4.55
C ALA A 82 2.02 -1.23 -3.58
N LEU A 83 3.24 -1.30 -4.13
CA LEU A 83 4.36 -0.91 -3.30
C LEU A 83 5.40 -0.13 -4.08
N VAL A 84 5.15 1.17 -4.09
CA VAL A 84 6.22 2.14 -4.14
C VAL A 84 6.33 2.78 -2.76
N ASN A 85 7.47 2.48 -2.14
CA ASN A 85 8.24 3.27 -1.18
C ASN A 85 7.99 3.20 0.34
N GLU A 86 9.12 2.85 0.95
CA GLU A 86 9.58 2.92 2.33
C GLU A 86 9.36 4.23 3.09
N PRO A 87 9.53 4.21 4.42
CA PRO A 87 9.21 5.31 5.31
C PRO A 87 10.41 6.24 5.51
N ALA A 88 10.22 7.54 5.30
CA ALA A 88 11.08 8.58 5.85
C ALA A 88 10.22 9.59 6.61
N LYS A 89 10.63 9.83 7.86
CA LYS A 89 10.09 10.77 8.84
C LYS A 89 9.40 12.01 8.24
N LYS A 90 8.22 12.33 8.80
CA LYS A 90 7.43 13.57 8.70
C LYS A 90 8.29 14.85 8.71
N PRO A 91 7.84 16.02 8.20
CA PRO A 91 6.47 16.40 7.82
C PRO A 91 6.33 17.01 6.40
N SER A 92 5.09 17.12 5.93
CA SER A 92 4.68 18.04 4.84
C SER A 92 5.27 17.79 3.45
N LYS A 93 4.86 16.72 2.76
CA LYS A 93 5.00 16.66 1.29
C LYS A 93 3.68 17.06 0.64
N LYS A 94 3.68 18.25 0.04
CA LYS A 94 2.74 18.65 -1.01
C LYS A 94 2.72 17.53 -2.05
N ALA A 95 1.63 16.77 -2.12
CA ALA A 95 1.37 15.89 -3.24
C ALA A 95 1.46 16.75 -4.51
N LYS A 96 2.25 16.32 -5.49
CA LYS A 96 2.21 16.91 -6.83
C LYS A 96 0.82 16.62 -7.36
N LYS A 97 -0.05 17.61 -7.24
CA LYS A 97 -1.41 17.54 -7.75
C LYS A 97 -1.31 17.68 -9.26
N GLU A 98 -1.76 16.68 -10.02
CA GLU A 98 -1.89 16.81 -11.46
C GLU A 98 -3.10 17.73 -11.70
N GLU A 99 -2.80 18.96 -12.10
CA GLU A 99 -3.80 19.99 -12.36
C GLU A 99 -4.38 19.76 -13.75
N VAL A 100 -5.63 19.29 -13.79
CA VAL A 100 -6.35 19.12 -15.06
C VAL A 100 -7.12 20.38 -15.33
N THR A 101 -6.53 21.24 -16.16
CA THR A 101 -7.11 22.49 -16.64
C THR A 101 -8.11 22.22 -17.75
N GLY A 102 -9.21 22.97 -17.78
CA GLY A 102 -10.24 22.88 -18.84
C GLY A 102 -11.52 22.14 -18.45
N ILE A 103 -11.60 21.58 -17.25
CA ILE A 103 -12.80 20.94 -16.71
C ILE A 103 -13.54 21.96 -15.84
N ARG A 104 -14.70 22.44 -16.32
CA ARG A 104 -15.45 23.53 -15.67
C ARG A 104 -16.75 23.08 -15.01
N THR A 105 -17.34 21.98 -15.48
CA THR A 105 -18.62 21.46 -15.00
C THR A 105 -18.47 20.11 -14.30
N ALA A 106 -19.46 19.80 -13.46
CA ALA A 106 -19.49 18.57 -12.69
C ALA A 106 -19.51 17.31 -13.57
N GLU A 107 -20.20 17.38 -14.71
CA GLU A 107 -20.29 16.27 -15.67
C GLU A 107 -18.94 16.00 -16.35
N GLU A 108 -18.17 17.03 -16.64
CA GLU A 108 -16.83 16.88 -17.20
C GLU A 108 -15.84 16.29 -16.19
N VAL A 109 -15.93 16.67 -14.91
CA VAL A 109 -15.14 16.03 -13.84
C VAL A 109 -15.44 14.55 -13.79
N ILE A 110 -16.72 14.19 -13.80
CA ILE A 110 -17.17 12.80 -13.75
C ILE A 110 -16.67 12.03 -14.96
N ASN A 111 -16.87 12.56 -16.18
CA ASN A 111 -16.47 11.88 -17.41
C ASN A 111 -14.95 11.73 -17.51
N TYR A 112 -14.19 12.75 -17.10
CA TYR A 112 -12.74 12.71 -17.07
C TYR A 112 -12.23 11.65 -16.09
N VAL A 113 -12.77 11.63 -14.86
CA VAL A 113 -12.40 10.62 -13.86
C VAL A 113 -12.81 9.21 -14.33
N ASN A 114 -14.00 9.06 -14.92
CA ASN A 114 -14.49 7.79 -15.42
C ASN A 114 -13.61 7.25 -16.56
N SER A 115 -13.28 8.09 -17.53
CA SER A 115 -12.40 7.72 -18.65
C SER A 115 -10.95 7.48 -18.23
N ARG A 116 -10.44 8.24 -17.24
CA ARG A 116 -9.04 8.13 -16.79
C ARG A 116 -8.80 6.95 -15.87
N PHE A 117 -9.79 6.60 -15.04
CA PHE A 117 -9.69 5.56 -14.02
C PHE A 117 -10.50 4.30 -14.32
N ASP A 118 -11.14 4.22 -15.49
CA ASP A 118 -12.04 3.14 -15.90
C ASP A 118 -13.09 2.84 -14.81
N LYS A 119 -13.79 3.90 -14.38
CA LYS A 119 -14.78 3.86 -13.31
C LYS A 119 -16.11 4.43 -13.76
N ASP A 120 -17.18 4.01 -13.10
CA ASP A 120 -18.53 4.51 -13.32
C ASP A 120 -18.97 5.39 -12.13
N CYS A 121 -18.29 6.52 -11.95
CA CYS A 121 -18.71 7.50 -10.95
C CYS A 121 -20.03 8.12 -11.43
N ARG A 122 -21.08 7.96 -10.63
CA ARG A 122 -22.42 8.48 -10.95
C ARG A 122 -22.70 9.88 -10.38
N THR A 123 -21.82 10.34 -9.49
CA THR A 123 -21.94 11.62 -8.78
C THR A 123 -20.62 12.33 -8.68
N LEU A 124 -20.67 13.66 -8.69
CA LEU A 124 -19.49 14.52 -8.58
C LEU A 124 -18.69 14.25 -7.31
N ASP A 125 -19.37 14.05 -6.17
CA ASP A 125 -18.71 13.78 -4.89
C ASP A 125 -17.83 12.52 -4.97
N THR A 126 -18.32 11.48 -5.64
CA THR A 126 -17.57 10.23 -5.88
C THR A 126 -16.39 10.48 -6.82
N ALA A 127 -16.61 11.23 -7.89
CA ALA A 127 -15.57 11.58 -8.85
C ALA A 127 -14.46 12.45 -8.23
N MET A 128 -14.83 13.47 -7.44
CA MET A 128 -13.89 14.34 -6.72
C MET A 128 -13.10 13.60 -5.66
N LYS A 129 -13.74 12.69 -4.89
CA LYS A 129 -13.03 11.82 -3.95
C LYS A 129 -12.02 10.93 -4.66
N HIS A 130 -12.38 10.41 -5.84
CA HIS A 130 -11.45 9.63 -6.65
C HIS A 130 -10.31 10.46 -7.21
N ALA A 131 -10.60 11.67 -7.69
CA ALA A 131 -9.59 12.61 -8.16
C ALA A 131 -8.64 13.00 -7.03
N ASP A 132 -9.14 13.40 -5.86
CA ASP A 132 -8.31 13.75 -4.69
C ASP A 132 -7.45 12.57 -4.23
N LYS A 133 -8.02 11.36 -4.17
CA LYS A 133 -7.27 10.13 -3.87
C LYS A 133 -6.18 9.83 -4.91
N ALA A 134 -6.43 10.16 -6.17
CA ALA A 134 -5.47 10.01 -7.25
C ALA A 134 -4.51 11.20 -7.39
N GLY A 135 -4.66 12.24 -6.57
CA GLY A 135 -3.87 13.47 -6.66
C GLY A 135 -4.21 14.34 -7.86
N LEU A 136 -5.39 14.21 -8.44
CA LEU A 136 -5.91 15.16 -9.43
C LEU A 136 -6.64 16.29 -8.76
N VAL A 137 -6.42 17.50 -9.26
CA VAL A 137 -7.22 18.67 -8.91
C VAL A 137 -7.74 19.33 -10.16
N PHE A 138 -8.97 19.82 -10.08
CA PHE A 138 -9.63 20.56 -11.14
C PHE A 138 -9.69 22.03 -10.72
N PRO A 139 -8.64 22.83 -10.99
CA PRO A 139 -8.57 24.23 -10.55
C PRO A 139 -9.57 25.14 -11.29
N ASP A 140 -10.13 24.68 -12.41
CA ASP A 140 -11.17 25.37 -13.18
C ASP A 140 -12.61 24.99 -12.76
N TYR A 141 -12.76 23.99 -11.89
CA TYR A 141 -14.07 23.56 -11.41
C TYR A 141 -14.70 24.65 -10.53
N GLY A 142 -15.85 25.18 -10.94
CA GLY A 142 -16.57 26.24 -10.22
C GLY A 142 -16.05 27.65 -10.48
N LYS A 143 -15.15 27.85 -11.45
CA LYS A 143 -14.90 29.17 -12.02
C LYS A 143 -15.93 29.44 -13.12
N GLU A 144 -16.97 30.19 -12.77
CA GLU A 144 -17.85 30.88 -13.73
C GLU A 144 -17.07 31.96 -14.51
#